data_AF-A0A7Z7LQQ1-F1
#
_entry.id   AF-A0A7Z7LQQ1-F1
#
_cell.length_a   1.000
_cell.length_b   1.000
_cell.length_c   1.000
_cell.angle_alpha   90.00
_cell.angle_beta   90.00
_cell.angle_gamma   90.00
#
_symmetry.space_group_name_H-M   'P 1'
#
loop_
_entity.id
_entity.type
_entity.pdbx_description
1 polymer ?
#
loop_
_entity_poly.entity_id
_entity_poly.type
_entity_poly.pdbx_seq_one_letter_code
_entity_poly.pdbx_strand_id
1 'polypeptide(L)'
;MSSPLTCIVYSSIALNTWTKRCRIDGRLYDVHLGKWMFYNPALQEKYFHVRAGKIDSTARSRPSVRQLTEMAEDQLSGRYPISVWKEALATPISRRLAEIWIAAKRLHRNGLGPEPGSLVVASQYKRNFRSYGPTAGLKIGDARLLAPRDPVTQEEMIAAGVQPDRYLSCVRQTINGYVSDLCSVVGVVPIDAEDEVRELAEHIDGLLNGSAAN
;
A
#
# COMPACT_ATOMS: atom_id res chain seq x y z
N MET A 1 23.21 11.52 -4.20
CA MET A 1 23.31 10.13 -4.70
C MET A 1 22.12 9.36 -4.12
N SER A 2 21.21 8.80 -4.93
CA SER A 2 20.15 7.96 -4.37
C SER A 2 20.74 6.61 -4.01
N SER A 3 20.64 6.22 -2.74
CA SER A 3 20.98 4.86 -2.30
C SER A 3 20.27 3.82 -3.18
N PRO A 4 20.92 2.69 -3.50
CA PRO A 4 20.30 1.63 -4.28
C PRO A 4 19.00 1.18 -3.61
N LEU A 5 17.99 0.85 -4.43
CA LEU A 5 16.76 0.26 -3.93
C LEU A 5 17.11 -1.06 -3.25
N THR A 6 16.90 -1.13 -1.93
CA THR A 6 17.16 -2.33 -1.13
C THR A 6 15.85 -3.07 -0.88
N CYS A 7 15.96 -4.38 -0.64
CA CYS A 7 14.83 -5.23 -0.32
C CYS A 7 15.07 -5.96 1.02
N ILE A 8 14.04 -5.95 1.87
CA ILE A 8 13.96 -6.76 3.08
C ILE A 8 13.06 -7.96 2.77
N VAL A 9 13.58 -9.16 3.03
CA VAL A 9 12.87 -10.42 2.79
C VAL A 9 12.55 -11.06 4.13
N TYR A 10 11.28 -11.36 4.35
CA TYR A 10 10.81 -12.16 5.48
C TYR A 10 10.27 -13.50 5.00
N SER A 11 10.37 -14.54 5.82
CA SER A 11 9.73 -15.82 5.52
C SER A 11 8.21 -15.74 5.73
N SER A 12 7.77 -15.00 6.74
CA SER A 12 6.37 -15.00 7.16
C SER A 12 5.92 -13.72 7.83
N ILE A 13 4.70 -13.30 7.47
CA ILE A 13 3.96 -12.22 8.12
C ILE A 13 2.56 -12.72 8.46
N ALA A 14 2.20 -12.71 9.73
CA ALA A 14 0.89 -13.15 10.21
C ALA A 14 0.19 -12.03 11.00
N LEU A 15 -0.82 -11.42 10.39
CA LEU A 15 -1.62 -10.36 10.98
C LEU A 15 -2.84 -10.93 11.73
N ASN A 16 -3.04 -10.49 12.96
CA ASN A 16 -4.31 -10.62 13.67
C ASN A 16 -4.98 -9.24 13.79
N THR A 17 -6.07 -9.05 13.04
CA THR A 17 -6.80 -7.78 13.00
C THR A 17 -7.62 -7.52 14.26
N TRP A 18 -7.97 -8.56 15.04
CA TRP A 18 -8.70 -8.41 16.29
C TRP A 18 -7.81 -7.85 17.40
N THR A 19 -6.58 -8.37 17.49
CA THR A 19 -5.62 -7.91 18.51
C THR A 19 -4.74 -6.76 18.02
N LYS A 20 -4.87 -6.35 16.75
CA LYS A 20 -4.02 -5.34 16.08
C LYS A 20 -2.52 -5.63 16.26
N ARG A 21 -2.15 -6.90 16.09
CA ARG A 21 -0.76 -7.37 16.17
C ARG A 21 -0.39 -8.17 14.95
N CYS A 22 0.87 -8.09 14.54
CA CYS A 22 1.44 -8.98 13.54
C CYS A 22 2.61 -9.78 14.13
N ARG A 23 2.79 -11.01 13.65
CA ARG A 23 4.05 -11.73 13.78
C ARG A 23 4.83 -11.61 12.48
N ILE A 24 6.09 -11.23 12.56
CA ILE A 24 7.03 -11.20 11.46
C ILE A 24 8.16 -12.14 11.85
N ASP A 25 8.33 -13.24 11.12
CA ASP A 25 9.29 -14.31 11.44
C ASP A 25 9.31 -14.71 12.92
N GLY A 26 8.11 -14.95 13.45
CA GLY A 26 7.89 -15.37 14.84
C GLY A 26 7.86 -14.24 15.87
N ARG A 27 8.42 -13.06 15.58
CA ARG A 27 8.44 -11.93 16.52
C ARG A 27 7.15 -11.12 16.44
N LEU A 28 6.56 -10.82 17.59
CA LEU A 28 5.27 -10.12 17.72
C LEU A 28 5.46 -8.60 17.78
N TYR A 29 4.64 -7.86 17.04
CA TYR A 29 4.62 -6.40 16.99
C TYR A 29 3.18 -5.88 17.06
N ASP A 30 3.00 -4.71 17.66
CA ASP A 30 1.76 -3.93 17.55
C ASP A 30 1.72 -3.19 16.20
N VAL A 31 0.52 -3.05 15.62
CA VAL A 31 0.34 -2.43 14.30
C VAL A 31 -0.83 -1.47 14.27
N HIS A 32 -0.74 -0.49 13.36
CA HIS A 32 -1.86 0.36 12.98
C HIS A 32 -2.54 -0.23 11.75
N LEU A 33 -3.83 -0.53 11.88
CA LEU A 33 -4.61 -1.07 10.76
C LEU A 33 -5.08 0.04 9.84
N GLY A 34 -4.72 -0.06 8.56
CA GLY A 34 -5.41 0.63 7.48
C GLY A 34 -6.31 -0.34 6.72
N LYS A 35 -7.09 0.22 5.79
CA LYS A 35 -8.06 -0.56 5.01
C LYS A 35 -7.40 -1.41 3.91
N TRP A 36 -6.25 -0.96 3.40
CA TRP A 36 -5.53 -1.60 2.29
C TRP A 36 -4.15 -2.08 2.69
N MET A 37 -3.52 -1.35 3.60
CA MET A 37 -2.23 -1.69 4.18
C MET A 37 -2.32 -1.54 5.70
N PHE A 38 -1.47 -2.24 6.42
CA PHE A 38 -1.24 -2.01 7.85
C PHE A 38 0.20 -1.58 8.08
N TYR A 39 0.42 -0.80 9.14
CA TYR A 39 1.71 -0.20 9.46
C TYR A 39 2.26 -0.74 10.77
N ASN A 40 3.52 -1.19 10.76
CA ASN A 40 4.30 -1.48 11.94
C ASN A 40 5.18 -0.26 12.28
N PRO A 41 4.85 0.52 13.33
CA PRO A 41 5.61 1.71 13.68
C PRO A 41 7.01 1.41 14.20
N ALA A 42 7.22 0.26 14.85
CA ALA A 42 8.53 -0.11 15.40
C ALA A 42 9.57 -0.40 14.30
N LEU A 43 9.11 -0.94 13.17
CA LEU A 43 9.96 -1.21 12.01
C LEU A 43 9.88 -0.10 10.94
N GLN A 44 8.90 0.79 11.06
CA GLN A 44 8.53 1.78 10.04
C GLN A 44 8.19 1.12 8.70
N GLU A 45 7.36 0.07 8.74
CA GLU A 45 7.04 -0.75 7.56
C GLU A 45 5.53 -0.82 7.33
N LYS A 46 5.11 -0.71 6.06
CA LYS A 46 3.73 -0.94 5.63
C LYS A 46 3.65 -2.19 4.78
N TYR A 47 2.61 -2.97 4.96
CA TYR A 47 2.37 -4.20 4.19
C TYR A 47 0.96 -4.21 3.63
N PHE A 48 0.81 -4.72 2.41
CA PHE A 48 -0.50 -4.89 1.80
C PHE A 48 -1.31 -5.98 2.51
N HIS A 49 -2.61 -5.73 2.62
CA HIS A 49 -3.57 -6.82 2.60
C HIS A 49 -3.61 -7.40 1.19
N VAL A 50 -3.53 -8.72 1.10
CA VAL A 50 -3.42 -9.40 -0.19
C VAL A 50 -4.38 -10.58 -0.27
N ARG A 51 -4.71 -10.96 -1.50
CA ARG A 51 -5.40 -12.21 -1.81
C ARG A 51 -4.91 -12.69 -3.17
N ALA A 52 -4.22 -13.83 -3.19
CA ALA A 52 -3.74 -14.47 -4.42
C ALA A 52 -2.92 -13.51 -5.31
N GLY A 53 -1.91 -12.84 -4.73
CA GLY A 53 -0.99 -11.95 -5.45
C GLY A 53 -1.58 -10.60 -5.88
N LYS A 54 -2.83 -10.30 -5.50
CA LYS A 54 -3.51 -9.03 -5.77
C LYS A 54 -3.80 -8.28 -4.48
N ILE A 55 -3.94 -6.96 -4.58
CA ILE A 55 -4.31 -6.15 -3.42
C ILE A 55 -5.72 -6.53 -2.93
N ASP A 56 -5.91 -6.53 -1.62
CA ASP A 56 -7.19 -6.77 -0.97
C ASP A 56 -7.47 -5.66 0.04
N SER A 57 -8.73 -5.56 0.47
CA SER A 57 -9.13 -4.58 1.47
C SER A 57 -9.83 -5.24 2.66
N THR A 58 -9.62 -4.67 3.85
CA THR A 58 -10.37 -4.96 5.08
C THR A 58 -11.50 -3.96 5.32
N ALA A 59 -11.73 -3.01 4.41
CA ALA A 59 -12.80 -2.03 4.54
C ALA A 59 -14.17 -2.72 4.63
N ARG A 60 -15.06 -2.21 5.49
CA ARG A 60 -16.47 -2.66 5.56
C ARG A 60 -17.20 -2.53 4.22
N SER A 61 -16.81 -1.55 3.41
CA SER A 61 -17.36 -1.31 2.07
C SER A 61 -16.76 -2.20 0.97
N ARG A 62 -15.79 -3.07 1.27
CA ARG A 62 -15.25 -4.00 0.29
C ARG A 62 -16.32 -5.02 -0.08
N PRO A 63 -16.73 -5.14 -1.35
CA PRO A 63 -17.74 -6.10 -1.77
C PRO A 63 -17.35 -7.54 -1.40
N SER A 64 -18.35 -8.36 -1.07
CA SER A 64 -18.19 -9.81 -0.98
C SER A 64 -17.97 -10.43 -2.37
N VAL A 65 -17.49 -11.67 -2.42
CA VAL A 65 -17.33 -12.41 -3.70
C VAL A 65 -18.66 -12.48 -4.44
N ARG A 66 -19.75 -12.77 -3.72
CA ARG A 66 -21.10 -12.81 -4.27
C ARG A 66 -21.49 -11.49 -4.94
N GLN A 67 -21.25 -10.36 -4.27
CA GLN A 67 -21.54 -9.04 -4.82
C GLN A 67 -20.69 -8.73 -6.06
N LEU A 68 -19.40 -9.09 -6.08
CA LEU A 68 -18.56 -8.91 -7.26
C LEU A 68 -19.06 -9.70 -8.47
N THR A 69 -19.75 -10.83 -8.26
CA THR A 69 -20.26 -11.67 -9.35
C THR A 69 -21.67 -11.28 -9.79
N GLU A 70 -22.55 -10.94 -8.85
CA GLU A 70 -24.00 -10.82 -9.10
C GLU A 70 -24.45 -9.37 -9.32
N MET A 71 -23.78 -8.38 -8.74
CA MET A 71 -24.19 -6.98 -8.87
C MET A 71 -23.79 -6.41 -10.23
N ALA A 72 -24.62 -5.50 -10.76
CA ALA A 72 -24.29 -4.77 -11.98
C ALA A 72 -23.09 -3.84 -11.76
N GLU A 73 -22.34 -3.58 -12.84
CA GLU A 73 -21.06 -2.85 -12.80
C GLU A 73 -21.15 -1.43 -12.23
N ASP A 74 -22.28 -0.76 -12.44
CA ASP A 74 -22.57 0.61 -12.02
C ASP A 74 -23.14 0.70 -10.58
N GLN A 75 -23.61 -0.41 -10.01
CA GLN A 75 -24.09 -0.44 -8.64
C GLN A 75 -22.97 -0.13 -7.66
N LEU A 76 -23.30 0.57 -6.57
CA LEU A 76 -22.31 1.05 -5.61
C LEU A 76 -22.07 0.06 -4.47
N SER A 77 -20.81 -0.04 -4.04
CA SER A 77 -20.42 -0.58 -2.74
C SER A 77 -19.60 0.45 -1.97
N GLY A 78 -20.20 1.03 -0.94
CA GLY A 78 -19.69 2.24 -0.31
C GLY A 78 -19.78 3.43 -1.27
N ARG A 79 -18.63 3.99 -1.66
CA ARG A 79 -18.56 5.17 -2.54
C ARG A 79 -18.20 4.84 -3.99
N TYR A 80 -17.86 3.59 -4.29
CA TYR A 80 -17.35 3.20 -5.61
C TYR A 80 -18.28 2.21 -6.29
N PRO A 81 -18.44 2.31 -7.62
CA PRO A 81 -19.08 1.28 -8.44
C PRO A 81 -18.40 -0.08 -8.29
N ILE A 82 -19.14 -1.16 -8.54
CA ILE A 82 -18.62 -2.53 -8.55
C ILE A 82 -17.49 -2.67 -9.57
N SER A 83 -17.58 -2.03 -10.74
CA SER A 83 -16.51 -2.03 -11.76
C SER A 83 -15.19 -1.52 -11.21
N VAL A 84 -15.23 -0.39 -10.49
CA VAL A 84 -14.04 0.23 -9.90
C VAL A 84 -13.47 -0.64 -8.77
N TRP A 85 -14.32 -1.32 -8.01
CA TRP A 85 -13.87 -2.33 -7.04
C TRP A 85 -13.21 -3.53 -7.72
N LYS A 86 -13.76 -4.03 -8.84
CA LYS A 86 -13.18 -5.13 -9.61
C LYS A 86 -11.79 -4.76 -10.12
N GLU A 87 -11.64 -3.57 -10.70
CA GLU A 87 -10.34 -3.06 -11.16
C GLU A 87 -9.31 -2.99 -10.02
N ALA A 88 -9.70 -2.40 -8.87
CA ALA A 88 -8.83 -2.32 -7.71
C ALA A 88 -8.39 -3.71 -7.22
N LEU A 89 -9.33 -4.64 -7.03
CA LEU A 89 -9.06 -6.00 -6.55
C LEU A 89 -8.39 -6.89 -7.61
N ALA A 90 -8.40 -6.49 -8.89
CA ALA A 90 -7.66 -7.14 -9.96
C ALA A 90 -6.20 -6.69 -10.01
N THR A 91 -5.84 -5.56 -9.37
CA THR A 91 -4.51 -4.96 -9.44
C THR A 91 -3.47 -5.86 -8.73
N PRO A 92 -2.40 -6.30 -9.43
CA PRO A 92 -1.29 -7.03 -8.82
C PRO A 92 -0.60 -6.23 -7.72
N ILE A 93 -0.11 -6.91 -6.68
CA ILE A 93 0.57 -6.24 -5.56
C ILE A 93 1.86 -5.55 -5.99
N SER A 94 2.57 -6.10 -6.98
CA SER A 94 3.79 -5.53 -7.55
C SER A 94 3.56 -4.17 -8.19
N ARG A 95 2.57 -4.11 -9.09
CA ARG A 95 2.10 -2.86 -9.73
C ARG A 95 1.75 -1.81 -8.69
N ARG A 96 0.89 -2.16 -7.72
CA ARG A 96 0.44 -1.17 -6.71
C ARG A 96 1.58 -0.71 -5.81
N LEU A 97 2.49 -1.60 -5.43
CA LEU A 97 3.68 -1.24 -4.65
C LEU A 97 4.59 -0.29 -5.42
N ALA A 98 4.84 -0.55 -6.71
CA ALA A 98 5.64 0.30 -7.57
C ALA A 98 5.06 1.73 -7.66
N GLU A 99 3.75 1.85 -7.93
CA GLU A 99 3.04 3.13 -7.94
C GLU A 99 3.21 3.89 -6.61
N ILE A 100 2.96 3.21 -5.48
CA ILE A 100 3.07 3.81 -4.14
C ILE A 100 4.50 4.24 -3.83
N TRP A 101 5.49 3.43 -4.18
CA TRP A 101 6.89 3.73 -3.88
C TRP A 101 7.40 4.93 -4.68
N ILE A 102 7.09 4.99 -5.99
CA ILE A 102 7.46 6.13 -6.85
C ILE A 102 6.74 7.39 -6.37
N ALA A 103 5.43 7.31 -6.09
CA ALA A 103 4.67 8.44 -5.55
C ALA A 103 5.26 8.93 -4.21
N ALA A 104 5.55 8.02 -3.27
CA ALA A 104 6.16 8.37 -1.99
C ALA A 104 7.53 9.07 -2.17
N LYS A 105 8.36 8.60 -3.11
CA LYS A 105 9.66 9.20 -3.41
C LYS A 105 9.53 10.61 -3.96
N ARG A 106 8.58 10.82 -4.86
CA ARG A 106 8.28 12.14 -5.44
C ARG A 106 7.73 13.10 -4.39
N LEU A 107 6.80 12.66 -3.55
CA LEU A 107 6.27 13.45 -2.43
C LEU A 107 7.38 13.82 -1.44
N HIS A 108 8.21 12.86 -1.03
CA HIS A 108 9.30 13.10 -0.08
C HIS A 108 10.32 14.11 -0.61
N ARG A 109 10.73 13.99 -1.88
CA ARG A 109 11.64 14.94 -2.54
C ARG A 109 11.12 16.38 -2.53
N ASN A 110 9.79 16.56 -2.48
CA ASN A 110 9.13 17.86 -2.40
C ASN A 110 8.69 18.23 -0.97
N GLY A 111 9.11 17.48 0.06
CA GLY A 111 8.75 17.76 1.45
C GLY A 111 7.26 17.53 1.77
N LEU A 112 6.56 16.69 0.98
CA LEU A 112 5.12 16.44 1.10
C LEU A 112 4.79 15.09 1.77
N GLY A 113 5.81 14.27 2.03
CA GLY A 113 5.63 12.95 2.62
C GLY A 113 6.86 12.45 3.38
N PRO A 114 6.70 11.42 4.23
CA PRO A 114 7.80 10.75 4.89
C PRO A 114 8.74 10.07 3.89
N GLU A 115 10.00 9.88 4.29
CA GLU A 115 11.01 9.23 3.46
C GLU A 115 10.64 7.76 3.18
N PRO A 116 10.53 7.37 1.89
CA PRO A 116 10.42 5.96 1.53
C PRO A 116 11.79 5.29 1.62
N GLY A 117 11.82 4.07 2.14
CA GLY A 117 13.02 3.25 2.23
C GLY A 117 12.94 2.00 1.35
N SER A 118 13.44 0.90 1.89
CA SER A 118 13.50 -0.42 1.25
C SER A 118 12.11 -0.95 0.86
N LEU A 119 12.06 -1.77 -0.18
CA LEU A 119 10.93 -2.66 -0.41
C LEU A 119 10.92 -3.76 0.65
N VAL A 120 9.74 -4.30 0.95
CA VAL A 120 9.58 -5.43 1.87
C VAL A 120 8.76 -6.50 1.18
N VAL A 121 9.21 -7.75 1.22
CA VAL A 121 8.49 -8.91 0.69
C VAL A 121 8.42 -10.03 1.72
N ALA A 122 7.34 -10.80 1.68
CA ALA A 122 7.23 -12.02 2.47
C ALA A 122 6.54 -13.13 1.69
N SER A 123 7.13 -14.33 1.69
CA SER A 123 6.59 -15.49 0.96
C SER A 123 5.28 -16.00 1.53
N GLN A 124 5.06 -15.84 2.83
CA GLN A 124 3.84 -16.27 3.49
C GLN A 124 3.13 -15.13 4.22
N TYR A 125 1.94 -14.77 3.76
CA TYR A 125 1.03 -13.86 4.45
C TYR A 125 -0.18 -14.61 5.00
N LYS A 126 -0.42 -14.43 6.31
CA LYS A 126 -1.62 -14.86 7.00
C LYS A 126 -2.37 -13.66 7.56
N ARG A 127 -3.69 -13.69 7.48
CA ARG A 127 -4.58 -12.73 8.14
C ARG A 127 -5.67 -13.47 8.88
N ASN A 128 -5.83 -13.22 10.18
CA ASN A 128 -6.78 -13.91 11.06
C ASN A 128 -6.70 -15.43 10.87
N PHE A 129 -5.49 -15.99 10.94
CA PHE A 129 -5.20 -17.43 10.86
C PHE A 129 -5.44 -18.08 9.50
N ARG A 130 -5.84 -17.33 8.47
CA ARG A 130 -5.99 -17.83 7.08
C ARG A 130 -4.83 -17.39 6.21
N SER A 131 -4.35 -18.28 5.35
CA SER A 131 -3.28 -18.01 4.37
C SER A 131 -3.83 -17.31 3.14
N TYR A 132 -3.07 -16.38 2.59
CA TYR A 132 -3.45 -15.56 1.42
C TYR A 132 -2.37 -15.48 0.32
N GLY A 133 -1.27 -16.23 0.48
CA GLY A 133 -0.12 -16.20 -0.45
C GLY A 133 0.96 -15.22 0.00
N PRO A 134 1.88 -14.79 -0.88
CA PRO A 134 2.91 -13.82 -0.55
C PRO A 134 2.33 -12.40 -0.43
N THR A 135 2.99 -11.55 0.34
CA THR A 135 2.67 -10.11 0.44
C THR A 135 3.91 -9.27 0.19
N ALA A 136 3.68 -7.98 -0.06
CA ALA A 136 4.71 -6.98 -0.26
C ALA A 136 4.36 -5.69 0.49
N GLY A 137 5.32 -4.78 0.51
CA GLY A 137 5.26 -3.56 1.29
C GLY A 137 6.47 -2.67 1.06
N LEU A 138 6.56 -1.61 1.86
CA LEU A 138 7.70 -0.71 1.88
C LEU A 138 8.00 -0.25 3.29
N LYS A 139 9.28 0.05 3.52
CA LYS A 139 9.71 0.89 4.64
C LYS A 139 9.31 2.33 4.33
N ILE A 140 8.72 3.01 5.29
CA ILE A 140 8.31 4.41 5.18
C ILE A 140 8.35 5.07 6.54
N GLY A 141 9.01 6.23 6.59
CA GLY A 141 9.17 7.00 7.82
C GLY A 141 7.84 7.30 8.52
N ASP A 142 7.91 7.55 9.83
CA ASP A 142 6.73 7.91 10.61
C ASP A 142 6.44 9.41 10.49
N ALA A 143 5.38 9.76 9.77
CA ALA A 143 4.96 11.15 9.57
C ALA A 143 4.68 11.88 10.90
N ARG A 144 4.37 11.17 11.99
CA ARG A 144 4.13 11.77 13.31
C ARG A 144 5.40 12.33 13.96
N LEU A 145 6.57 11.88 13.50
CA LEU A 145 7.88 12.33 13.99
C LEU A 145 8.44 13.50 13.18
N LEU A 146 7.77 13.88 12.08
CA LEU A 146 8.16 15.02 11.26
C LEU A 146 7.66 16.32 11.90
N ALA A 147 8.41 17.41 11.69
CA ALA A 147 8.02 18.75 12.13
C ALA A 147 6.67 19.14 11.48
N PRO A 148 5.67 19.61 12.25
CA PRO A 148 4.38 19.98 11.68
C PRO A 148 4.49 21.04 10.58
N ARG A 149 3.66 20.89 9.55
CA ARG A 149 3.47 21.87 8.47
C ARG A 149 1.99 22.06 8.17
N ASP A 150 1.68 23.06 7.35
CA ASP A 150 0.34 23.20 6.78
C ASP A 150 -0.02 21.95 5.95
N PRO A 151 -1.28 21.49 6.01
CA PRO A 151 -1.71 20.33 5.25
C PRO A 151 -1.40 20.45 3.76
N VAL A 152 -0.78 19.40 3.20
CA VAL A 152 -0.50 19.27 1.77
C VAL A 152 -1.78 19.47 0.96
N THR A 153 -1.71 20.27 -0.10
CA THR A 153 -2.82 20.48 -1.03
C THR A 153 -2.77 19.55 -2.24
N GLN A 154 -3.87 19.48 -2.99
CA GLN A 154 -3.93 18.74 -4.25
C GLN A 154 -2.93 19.30 -5.28
N GLU A 155 -2.82 20.63 -5.35
CA GLU A 155 -1.94 21.33 -6.29
C GLU A 155 -0.48 21.00 -6.00
N GLU A 156 -0.08 20.95 -4.73
CA GLU A 156 1.27 20.54 -4.33
C GLU A 156 1.57 19.10 -4.75
N MET A 157 0.62 18.17 -4.60
CA MET A 157 0.81 16.78 -5.05
C MET A 157 1.00 16.70 -6.56
N ILE A 158 0.17 17.41 -7.33
CA ILE A 158 0.26 17.43 -8.80
C ILE A 158 1.60 18.06 -9.23
N ALA A 159 2.02 19.16 -8.60
CA ALA A 159 3.31 19.80 -8.85
C ALA A 159 4.50 18.88 -8.51
N ALA A 160 4.34 18.00 -7.53
CA ALA A 160 5.31 16.95 -7.21
C ALA A 160 5.27 15.76 -8.19
N GLY A 161 4.42 15.78 -9.22
CA GLY A 161 4.26 14.69 -10.19
C GLY A 161 3.48 13.51 -9.64
N VAL A 162 2.49 13.76 -8.77
CA VAL A 162 1.67 12.74 -8.12
C VAL A 162 0.20 13.11 -8.17
N GLN A 163 -0.61 12.24 -8.79
CA GLN A 163 -2.06 12.39 -8.86
C GLN A 163 -2.69 11.87 -7.55
N PRO A 164 -3.46 12.70 -6.81
CA PRO A 164 -4.14 12.25 -5.60
C PRO A 164 -5.23 11.22 -5.89
N ASP A 165 -5.65 10.49 -4.85
CA ASP A 165 -6.76 9.55 -4.96
C ASP A 165 -8.06 10.26 -5.36
N ARG A 166 -8.98 9.53 -6.01
CA ARG A 166 -10.24 10.10 -6.57
C ARG A 166 -11.02 10.98 -5.60
N TYR A 167 -11.01 10.64 -4.31
CA TYR A 167 -11.76 11.38 -3.31
C TYR A 167 -10.87 12.21 -2.41
N LEU A 168 -9.60 12.45 -2.74
CA LEU A 168 -8.68 13.27 -1.96
C LEU A 168 -8.57 12.84 -0.49
N SER A 169 -8.71 11.54 -0.20
CA SER A 169 -8.48 11.01 1.14
C SER A 169 -7.04 11.26 1.62
N CYS A 170 -6.06 11.15 0.73
CA CYS A 170 -4.64 11.39 0.99
C CYS A 170 -4.35 12.84 1.40
N VAL A 171 -5.16 13.80 0.93
CA VAL A 171 -5.10 15.23 1.27
C VAL A 171 -5.92 15.55 2.52
N ARG A 172 -7.11 14.97 2.69
CA ARG A 172 -7.96 15.23 3.86
C ARG A 172 -7.48 14.55 5.15
N GLN A 173 -6.61 13.54 5.05
CA GLN A 173 -6.18 12.70 6.16
C GLN A 173 -4.65 12.75 6.32
N THR A 174 -4.10 13.96 6.25
CA THR A 174 -2.67 14.19 6.49
C THR A 174 -2.31 13.95 7.95
N ILE A 175 -1.04 13.61 8.19
CA ILE A 175 -0.45 13.47 9.53
C ILE A 175 0.65 14.52 9.65
N ASN A 176 0.55 15.42 10.63
CA ASN A 176 1.44 16.60 10.76
C ASN A 176 1.52 17.44 9.48
N GLY A 177 0.44 17.42 8.67
CA GLY A 177 0.36 18.08 7.38
C GLY A 177 0.90 17.28 6.20
N TYR A 178 1.54 16.12 6.41
CA TYR A 178 2.10 15.27 5.36
C TYR A 178 1.12 14.22 4.82
N VAL A 179 1.25 13.90 3.53
CA VAL A 179 0.54 12.77 2.92
C VAL A 179 1.05 11.47 3.51
N SER A 180 0.13 10.66 4.05
CA SER A 180 0.49 9.40 4.72
C SER A 180 -0.25 8.18 4.18
N ASP A 181 -1.45 8.34 3.63
CA ASP A 181 -2.20 7.25 3.01
C ASP A 181 -2.18 7.37 1.49
N LEU A 182 -1.60 6.37 0.81
CA LEU A 182 -1.41 6.35 -0.63
C LEU A 182 -2.26 5.25 -1.30
N CYS A 183 -2.85 4.35 -0.50
CA CYS A 183 -3.56 3.19 -1.02
C CYS A 183 -5.07 3.30 -0.76
N SER A 184 -5.83 3.44 -1.83
CA SER A 184 -7.30 3.45 -1.80
C SER A 184 -7.86 2.59 -2.94
N VAL A 185 -9.19 2.56 -3.13
CA VAL A 185 -9.81 1.86 -4.28
C VAL A 185 -9.27 2.46 -5.59
N VAL A 186 -9.19 3.80 -5.66
CA VAL A 186 -8.53 4.52 -6.75
C VAL A 186 -7.36 5.25 -6.11
N GLY A 187 -6.27 4.52 -5.91
CA GLY A 187 -5.10 4.96 -5.17
C GLY A 187 -4.38 6.14 -5.80
N VAL A 188 -3.42 6.68 -5.04
CA VAL A 188 -2.49 7.70 -5.53
C VAL A 188 -1.62 7.08 -6.63
N VAL A 189 -1.38 7.81 -7.71
CA VAL A 189 -0.53 7.35 -8.82
C VAL A 189 0.52 8.40 -9.19
N PRO A 190 1.74 7.99 -9.54
CA PRO A 190 2.73 8.90 -10.12
C PRO A 190 2.29 9.31 -11.54
N ILE A 191 2.47 10.59 -11.87
CA ILE A 191 2.13 11.16 -13.20
C ILE A 191 3.27 10.87 -14.18
N ASP A 192 2.99 10.47 -15.42
CA ASP A 192 4.00 10.21 -16.46
C ASP A 192 5.12 9.25 -15.99
N ALA A 193 4.74 8.08 -15.47
CA ALA A 193 5.66 7.15 -14.80
C ALA A 193 5.41 5.68 -15.17
N GLU A 194 4.66 5.43 -16.23
CA GLU A 194 4.19 4.10 -16.62
C GLU A 194 5.33 3.11 -16.84
N ASP A 195 6.42 3.56 -17.47
CA ASP A 195 7.63 2.76 -17.69
C ASP A 195 8.36 2.49 -16.38
N GLU A 196 8.56 3.52 -15.53
CA GLU A 196 9.17 3.36 -14.19
C GLU A 196 8.37 2.36 -13.32
N VAL A 197 7.04 2.47 -13.38
CA VAL A 197 6.13 1.57 -12.66
C VAL A 197 6.23 0.15 -13.20
N ARG A 198 6.30 -0.03 -14.53
CA ARG A 198 6.44 -1.36 -15.14
C ARG A 198 7.75 -2.02 -14.71
N GLU A 199 8.88 -1.34 -14.88
CA GLU A 199 10.22 -1.85 -14.54
C GLU A 199 10.31 -2.24 -13.06
N LEU A 200 9.82 -1.37 -12.17
CA LEU A 200 9.82 -1.65 -10.74
C LEU A 200 8.86 -2.78 -10.36
N ALA A 201 7.69 -2.87 -11.01
CA ALA A 201 6.76 -3.97 -10.79
C ALA A 201 7.37 -5.32 -11.20
N GLU A 202 8.04 -5.40 -12.35
CA GLU A 202 8.76 -6.61 -12.80
C GLU A 202 9.86 -7.01 -11.81
N HIS A 203 10.61 -6.04 -11.30
CA HIS A 203 11.60 -6.29 -10.24
C HIS A 203 10.95 -6.86 -8.98
N ILE A 204 9.83 -6.30 -8.52
CA ILE A 204 9.08 -6.79 -7.35
C ILE A 204 8.54 -8.20 -7.59
N ASP A 205 8.02 -8.50 -8.78
CA ASP A 205 7.56 -9.84 -9.12
C ASP A 205 8.70 -10.86 -9.09
N GLY A 206 9.89 -10.50 -9.56
CA GLY A 206 11.10 -11.30 -9.41
C GLY A 206 11.42 -11.62 -7.93
N LEU A 207 11.32 -10.64 -7.05
CA LEU A 207 11.54 -10.81 -5.60
C LEU A 207 10.49 -11.71 -4.96
N LEU A 208 9.22 -11.56 -5.33
CA LEU A 208 8.11 -12.36 -4.81
C LEU A 208 8.23 -13.83 -5.21
N ASN A 209 8.61 -14.09 -6.46
CA ASN A 209 8.80 -15.45 -6.96
C ASN A 209 10.06 -16.12 -6.39
N GLY A 210 11.16 -15.36 -6.24
CA GLY A 210 12.38 -15.86 -5.61
C GLY A 210 12.21 -16.15 -4.12
N SER A 211 11.41 -15.35 -3.41
CA SER A 211 11.10 -15.58 -2.00
C SER A 211 10.21 -16.81 -1.76
N ALA A 212 9.38 -17.20 -2.74
CA ALA A 212 8.54 -18.39 -2.63
C ALA A 212 9.30 -19.72 -2.84
N ALA A 213 10.53 -19.67 -3.36
CA ALA A 213 11.36 -20.83 -3.65
C ALA A 213 12.30 -21.26 -2.50
N ASN A 214 12.39 -20.46 -1.44
CA ASN A 214 13.18 -20.72 -0.23
C ASN A 214 12.26 -21.02 0.97
#